data_AF-A0A7D7ZNW5-F1
#
_entry.id   AF-A0A7D7ZNW5-F1
#
_cell.length_a   1.000
_cell.length_b   1.000
_cell.length_c   1.000
_cell.angle_alpha   90.00
_cell.angle_beta   90.00
_cell.angle_gamma   90.00
#
_symmetry.space_group_name_H-M   'P 1'
#
loop_
_entity.id
_entity.type
_entity.pdbx_description
1 polymer ?
#
loop_
_entity_poly.entity_id
_entity_poly.type
_entity_poly.pdbx_seq_one_letter_code
_entity_poly.pdbx_strand_id
1 'polypeptide(L)'
;MVTSYKEHMMASNKLNTIIRKVIPLKDIPTDTQSLLDDTADINTVVNCCRDEIQKSVDTGIMPAPKYFEQVAVLSRKEKNYQNEIAICDMYIKLVKKYASEHKMTRQEFTDTVLPECAPLYKRMHNAKSMMSKTQTE
;
A
#
# COMPACT_ATOMS: atom_id res chain seq x y z
N MET A 1 33.64 -5.84 -15.15
CA MET A 1 32.59 -6.55 -14.40
C MET A 1 31.25 -5.93 -14.78
N VAL A 2 30.53 -6.51 -15.74
CA VAL A 2 29.25 -5.98 -16.25
C VAL A 2 28.20 -7.10 -16.13
N THR A 3 27.79 -7.40 -14.89
CA THR A 3 26.85 -8.50 -14.62
C THR A 3 25.80 -8.18 -13.56
N SER A 4 25.57 -6.90 -13.23
CA SER A 4 24.55 -6.53 -12.23
C SER A 4 23.23 -6.03 -12.84
N TYR A 5 23.26 -5.41 -14.02
CA TYR A 5 22.07 -4.79 -14.62
C TYR A 5 21.03 -5.78 -15.18
N LYS A 6 21.44 -6.96 -15.67
CA LYS A 6 20.49 -7.95 -16.20
C LYS A 6 19.68 -8.66 -15.11
N GLU A 7 20.24 -8.86 -13.92
CA GLU A 7 19.57 -9.55 -12.81
C GLU A 7 18.46 -8.69 -12.18
N HIS A 8 18.69 -7.38 -12.06
CA HIS A 8 17.66 -6.42 -11.61
C HIS A 8 16.46 -6.32 -12.57
N MET A 9 16.69 -6.39 -13.90
CA MET A 9 15.60 -6.42 -14.88
C MET A 9 14.77 -7.70 -14.82
N MET A 10 15.36 -8.84 -14.47
CA MET A 10 14.63 -10.11 -14.35
C MET A 10 13.76 -10.17 -13.07
N ALA A 11 14.18 -9.55 -11.98
CA ALA A 11 13.36 -9.42 -10.75
C ALA A 11 12.15 -8.49 -10.94
N SER A 12 12.30 -7.41 -11.72
CA SER A 12 11.21 -6.49 -12.09
C SER A 12 10.12 -7.17 -12.95
N ASN A 13 10.51 -8.13 -13.81
CA ASN A 13 9.55 -8.91 -14.61
C ASN A 13 8.69 -9.88 -13.77
N LYS A 14 9.21 -10.36 -12.63
CA LYS A 14 8.47 -11.27 -11.74
C LYS A 14 7.35 -10.55 -10.97
N LEU A 15 7.60 -9.31 -10.53
CA LEU A 15 6.58 -8.43 -9.93
C LEU A 15 5.54 -7.97 -10.97
N ASN A 16 5.98 -7.58 -12.16
CA ASN A 16 5.09 -7.23 -13.28
C ASN A 16 4.16 -8.40 -13.67
N THR A 17 4.62 -9.64 -13.57
CA THR A 17 3.80 -10.84 -13.85
C THR A 17 2.74 -11.11 -12.77
N ILE A 18 3.01 -10.74 -11.52
CA ILE A 18 2.05 -10.86 -10.41
C ILE A 18 1.01 -9.73 -10.48
N ILE A 19 1.43 -8.51 -10.81
CA ILE A 19 0.57 -7.32 -10.92
C ILE A 19 -0.40 -7.43 -12.10
N ARG A 20 0.05 -7.99 -13.25
CA ARG A 20 -0.78 -8.14 -14.48
C ARG A 20 -1.91 -9.17 -14.39
N LYS A 21 -1.99 -10.00 -13.34
CA LYS A 21 -3.02 -11.04 -13.22
C LYS A 21 -4.36 -10.56 -12.62
N VAL A 22 -4.50 -9.29 -12.25
CA VAL A 22 -5.74 -8.78 -11.63
C VAL A 22 -6.25 -7.53 -12.35
N ILE A 23 -7.15 -7.77 -13.30
CA ILE A 23 -8.22 -6.91 -13.86
C ILE A 23 -7.76 -5.68 -14.69
N PRO A 24 -8.39 -5.38 -15.85
CA PRO A 24 -7.95 -4.32 -16.75
C PRO A 24 -8.23 -2.93 -16.17
N LEU A 25 -7.20 -2.07 -16.22
CA LEU A 25 -7.24 -0.63 -16.02
C LEU A 25 -8.05 0.02 -17.15
N LYS A 26 -9.32 0.31 -16.91
CA LYS A 26 -10.05 1.37 -17.63
C LYS A 26 -11.18 1.84 -16.72
N ASP A 27 -11.27 3.16 -16.59
CA ASP A 27 -12.35 3.91 -15.94
C ASP A 27 -12.21 4.12 -14.42
N ILE A 28 -11.31 5.03 -14.01
CA ILE A 28 -11.37 5.66 -12.67
C ILE A 28 -11.74 7.14 -12.84
N PRO A 29 -12.82 7.62 -12.19
CA PRO A 29 -13.25 9.02 -12.26
C PRO A 29 -12.25 9.97 -11.60
N THR A 30 -12.14 11.18 -12.16
CA THR A 30 -11.17 12.22 -11.79
C THR A 30 -11.49 12.95 -10.47
N ASP A 31 -12.59 12.60 -9.79
CA ASP A 31 -13.03 13.30 -8.58
C ASP A 31 -12.62 12.56 -7.29
N THR A 32 -11.37 12.84 -6.90
CA THR A 32 -10.65 12.26 -5.76
C THR A 32 -11.38 12.40 -4.41
N GLN A 33 -12.29 13.36 -4.25
CA GLN A 33 -12.97 13.61 -2.98
C GLN A 33 -14.09 12.58 -2.71
N SER A 34 -14.83 12.19 -3.75
CA SER A 34 -15.94 11.23 -3.66
C SER A 34 -15.48 9.79 -3.39
N LEU A 35 -14.26 9.46 -3.82
CA LEU A 35 -13.62 8.14 -3.65
C LEU A 35 -13.06 7.90 -2.25
N LEU A 36 -13.11 8.91 -1.38
CA LEU A 36 -12.56 8.87 -0.02
C LEU A 36 -13.63 9.06 1.04
N ASP A 37 -14.91 9.05 0.65
CA ASP A 37 -16.00 8.94 1.60
C ASP A 37 -16.10 7.50 2.13
N ASP A 38 -16.70 7.42 3.31
CA ASP A 38 -17.07 6.22 4.02
C ASP A 38 -18.10 5.34 3.29
N THR A 39 -18.71 5.86 2.22
CA THR A 39 -19.63 5.16 1.31
C THR A 39 -18.95 4.64 0.05
N ALA A 40 -17.67 4.95 -0.17
CA ALA A 40 -16.94 4.51 -1.36
C ALA A 40 -16.83 2.98 -1.41
N ASP A 41 -17.03 2.42 -2.60
CA ASP A 41 -16.84 1.00 -2.87
C ASP A 41 -15.36 0.63 -2.65
N ILE A 42 -15.13 -0.40 -1.82
CA ILE A 42 -13.78 -0.83 -1.44
C ILE A 42 -12.92 -1.23 -2.65
N ASN A 43 -13.52 -1.82 -3.69
CA ASN A 43 -12.78 -2.21 -4.90
C ASN A 43 -12.27 -0.99 -5.66
N THR A 44 -13.09 0.07 -5.70
CA THR A 44 -12.72 1.35 -6.30
C THR A 44 -11.53 1.97 -5.57
N VAL A 45 -11.54 1.99 -4.24
CA VAL A 45 -10.41 2.53 -3.45
C VAL A 45 -9.17 1.65 -3.57
N VAL A 46 -9.32 0.33 -3.66
CA VAL A 46 -8.20 -0.60 -3.93
C VAL A 46 -7.56 -0.33 -5.29
N ASN A 47 -8.36 0.04 -6.30
CA ASN A 47 -7.80 0.45 -7.60
C ASN A 47 -7.00 1.75 -7.47
N CYS A 48 -7.46 2.72 -6.68
CA CYS A 48 -6.65 3.90 -6.38
C CYS A 48 -5.32 3.57 -5.68
N CYS A 49 -5.30 2.57 -4.77
CA CYS A 49 -4.04 2.08 -4.20
C CYS A 49 -3.10 1.53 -5.28
N ARG A 50 -3.62 0.82 -6.29
CA ARG A 50 -2.81 0.29 -7.40
C ARG A 50 -2.22 1.41 -8.25
N ASP A 51 -3.01 2.41 -8.58
CA ASP A 51 -2.56 3.56 -9.35
C ASP A 51 -1.51 4.36 -8.60
N GLU A 52 -1.66 4.53 -7.29
CA GLU A 52 -0.68 5.20 -6.45
C GLU A 52 0.66 4.42 -6.41
N ILE A 53 0.60 3.07 -6.36
CA ILE A 53 1.79 2.22 -6.48
C ILE A 53 2.46 2.42 -7.84
N GLN A 54 1.69 2.35 -8.93
CA GLN A 54 2.22 2.48 -10.27
C GLN A 54 2.86 3.86 -10.49
N LYS A 55 2.18 4.92 -10.05
CA LYS A 55 2.71 6.28 -10.07
C LYS A 55 4.01 6.39 -9.29
N SER A 56 4.11 5.76 -8.11
CA SER A 56 5.34 5.75 -7.32
C SER A 56 6.49 5.08 -8.09
N VAL A 57 6.22 3.97 -8.78
CA VAL A 57 7.20 3.29 -9.63
C VAL A 57 7.63 4.17 -10.80
N ASP A 58 6.69 4.84 -11.47
CA ASP A 58 6.97 5.61 -12.68
C ASP A 58 7.70 6.94 -12.39
N THR A 59 7.36 7.57 -11.26
CA THR A 59 7.88 8.91 -10.90
C THR A 59 9.04 8.85 -9.91
N GLY A 60 9.23 7.73 -9.22
CA GLY A 60 10.16 7.65 -8.09
C GLY A 60 9.73 8.53 -6.91
N ILE A 61 8.44 8.84 -6.78
CA ILE A 61 7.88 9.60 -5.66
C ILE A 61 7.27 8.63 -4.65
N MET A 62 7.36 8.95 -3.36
CA MET A 62 6.75 8.15 -2.31
C MET A 62 5.22 8.11 -2.51
N PRO A 63 4.59 6.92 -2.44
CA PRO A 63 3.16 6.79 -2.60
C PRO A 63 2.41 7.45 -1.44
N ALA A 64 1.30 8.11 -1.72
CA ALA A 64 0.49 8.72 -0.67
C ALA A 64 -0.22 7.65 0.19
N PRO A 65 -0.29 7.81 1.53
CA PRO A 65 -0.95 6.84 2.42
C PRO A 65 -2.48 6.84 2.29
N LYS A 66 -3.06 7.93 1.77
CA LYS A 66 -4.49 8.26 1.89
C LYS A 66 -5.44 7.14 1.42
N TYR A 67 -5.18 6.53 0.27
CA TYR A 67 -6.03 5.44 -0.23
C TYR A 67 -5.87 4.15 0.58
N PHE A 68 -4.66 3.85 1.05
CA PHE A 68 -4.39 2.66 1.89
C PHE A 68 -5.09 2.78 3.24
N GLU A 69 -5.07 3.99 3.83
CA GLU A 69 -5.82 4.27 5.04
C GLU A 69 -7.33 4.11 4.84
N GLN A 70 -7.87 4.55 3.71
CA GLN A 70 -9.29 4.43 3.41
C GLN A 70 -9.70 2.95 3.23
N VAL A 71 -8.93 2.15 2.50
CA VAL A 71 -9.18 0.70 2.40
C VAL A 71 -9.14 0.04 3.78
N ALA A 72 -8.21 0.46 4.66
CA ALA A 72 -8.16 -0.03 6.04
C ALA A 72 -9.41 0.34 6.85
N VAL A 73 -9.94 1.57 6.69
CA VAL A 73 -11.22 2.01 7.31
C VAL A 73 -12.38 1.16 6.81
N LEU A 74 -12.52 0.98 5.50
CA LEU A 74 -13.62 0.21 4.91
C LEU A 74 -13.56 -1.26 5.35
N SER A 75 -12.36 -1.85 5.35
CA SER A 75 -12.15 -3.22 5.84
C SER A 75 -12.56 -3.39 7.29
N ARG A 76 -12.26 -2.41 8.15
CA ARG A 76 -12.66 -2.41 9.57
C ARG A 76 -14.18 -2.42 9.72
N LYS A 77 -14.90 -1.64 8.90
CA LYS A 77 -16.38 -1.55 8.93
C LYS A 77 -17.03 -2.87 8.56
N GLU A 78 -16.45 -3.59 7.61
CA GLU A 78 -16.87 -4.94 7.22
C GLU A 78 -16.40 -6.04 8.20
N LYS A 79 -15.72 -5.67 9.29
CA LYS A 79 -15.05 -6.60 10.24
C LYS A 79 -14.02 -7.52 9.55
N ASN A 80 -13.55 -7.14 8.36
CA ASN A 80 -12.50 -7.84 7.63
C ASN A 80 -11.12 -7.39 8.11
N TYR A 81 -10.79 -7.77 9.36
CA TYR A 81 -9.52 -7.39 9.99
C TYR A 81 -8.30 -7.98 9.26
N GLN A 82 -8.45 -9.11 8.57
CA GLN A 82 -7.39 -9.68 7.75
C GLN A 82 -7.02 -8.76 6.59
N ASN A 83 -8.02 -8.19 5.89
CA ASN A 83 -7.78 -7.23 4.81
C ASN A 83 -7.21 -5.91 5.35
N GLU A 84 -7.70 -5.43 6.51
CA GLU A 84 -7.15 -4.25 7.19
C GLU A 84 -5.63 -4.42 7.47
N ILE A 85 -5.22 -5.58 7.99
CA ILE A 85 -3.80 -5.88 8.23
C ILE A 85 -3.03 -5.96 6.91
N ALA A 86 -3.57 -6.64 5.91
CA ALA A 86 -2.89 -6.86 4.64
C ALA A 86 -2.60 -5.53 3.92
N ILE A 87 -3.55 -4.60 3.90
CA ILE A 87 -3.35 -3.31 3.22
C ILE A 87 -2.37 -2.41 3.98
N CYS A 88 -2.43 -2.41 5.32
CA CYS A 88 -1.46 -1.66 6.14
C CYS A 88 -0.04 -2.19 5.95
N ASP A 89 0.14 -3.52 5.98
CA ASP A 89 1.44 -4.16 5.78
C ASP A 89 1.98 -3.93 4.37
N MET A 90 1.11 -3.96 3.36
CA MET A 90 1.48 -3.65 1.97
C MET A 90 2.07 -2.25 1.84
N TYR A 91 1.40 -1.22 2.38
CA TYR A 91 1.92 0.15 2.32
C TYR A 91 3.26 0.29 3.07
N ILE A 92 3.37 -0.27 4.27
CA ILE A 92 4.60 -0.22 5.06
C ILE A 92 5.77 -0.85 4.29
N LYS A 93 5.54 -1.97 3.59
CA LYS A 93 6.57 -2.61 2.74
C LYS A 93 6.93 -1.73 1.55
N LEU A 94 5.95 -1.07 0.94
CA LEU A 94 6.14 -0.21 -0.21
C LEU A 94 7.03 0.99 0.11
N VAL A 95 6.77 1.69 1.22
CA VAL A 95 7.60 2.85 1.63
C VAL A 95 8.98 2.44 2.17
N LYS A 96 9.11 1.25 2.78
CA LYS A 96 10.42 0.69 3.12
C LYS A 96 11.25 0.37 1.88
N LYS A 97 10.61 -0.18 0.85
CA LYS A 97 11.24 -0.43 -0.45
C LYS A 97 11.68 0.89 -1.09
N TYR A 98 10.80 1.87 -1.14
CA TYR A 98 11.11 3.22 -1.63
C TYR A 98 12.34 3.80 -0.93
N ALA A 99 12.39 3.76 0.41
CA ALA A 99 13.51 4.28 1.18
C ALA A 99 14.83 3.53 0.89
N SER A 100 14.76 2.22 0.74
CA SER A 100 15.92 1.39 0.38
C SER A 100 16.43 1.70 -1.03
N GLU A 101 15.54 1.88 -2.01
CA GLU A 101 15.91 2.18 -3.40
C GLU A 101 16.55 3.57 -3.53
N HIS A 102 16.09 4.53 -2.72
CA HIS A 102 16.64 5.89 -2.64
C HIS A 102 17.84 6.01 -1.68
N LYS A 103 18.28 4.90 -1.07
CA LYS A 103 19.41 4.84 -0.14
C LYS A 103 19.29 5.85 1.02
N MET A 104 18.07 6.05 1.52
CA MET A 104 17.82 6.95 2.63
C MET A 104 18.65 6.53 3.86
N THR A 105 19.23 7.50 4.54
CA THR A 105 19.85 7.29 5.83
C THR A 105 18.80 6.92 6.88
N ARG A 106 19.26 6.36 8.00
CA ARG A 106 18.38 6.06 9.14
C ARG A 106 17.64 7.31 9.64
N GLN A 107 18.31 8.46 9.65
CA GLN A 107 17.72 9.71 10.11
C GLN A 107 16.63 10.19 9.16
N GLU A 108 16.90 10.23 7.84
CA GLU A 108 15.90 10.62 6.84
C GLU A 108 14.69 9.67 6.83
N PHE A 109 14.90 8.35 7.00
CA PHE A 109 13.80 7.40 7.15
C PHE A 109 12.94 7.71 8.37
N THR A 110 13.59 8.01 9.50
CA THR A 110 12.90 8.31 10.77
C THR A 110 12.12 9.61 10.70
N ASP A 111 12.67 10.62 10.03
CA ASP A 111 12.08 11.96 9.98
C ASP A 111 11.01 12.09 8.89
N THR A 112 11.12 11.34 7.78
CA THR A 112 10.21 11.46 6.62
C THR A 112 9.23 10.30 6.50
N VAL A 113 9.71 9.04 6.57
CA VAL A 113 8.88 7.87 6.24
C VAL A 113 8.10 7.36 7.44
N LEU A 114 8.72 7.36 8.62
CA LEU A 114 8.11 6.81 9.83
C LEU A 114 6.83 7.57 10.27
N PRO A 115 6.75 8.92 10.21
CA PRO A 115 5.53 9.65 10.54
C PRO A 115 4.36 9.31 9.60
N GLU A 116 4.62 9.20 8.30
CA GLU A 116 3.62 8.81 7.29
C GLU A 116 3.06 7.40 7.51
N CYS A 117 3.85 6.51 8.11
CA CYS A 117 3.41 5.16 8.45
C CYS A 117 2.65 5.08 9.78
N ALA A 118 2.74 6.09 10.65
CA ALA A 118 2.25 6.01 12.02
C ALA A 118 0.75 5.66 12.12
N PRO A 119 -0.16 6.24 11.29
CA PRO A 119 -1.57 5.87 11.30
C PRO A 119 -1.78 4.38 10.94
N LEU A 120 -1.05 3.88 9.96
CA LEU A 120 -1.16 2.50 9.46
C LEU A 120 -0.57 1.48 10.43
N TYR A 121 0.53 1.80 11.12
CA TYR A 121 1.04 0.97 12.22
C TYR A 121 0.01 0.83 13.34
N LYS A 122 -0.62 1.93 13.74
CA LYS A 122 -1.67 1.95 14.77
C LYS A 122 -2.87 1.09 14.36
N ARG A 123 -3.35 1.23 13.13
CA ARG A 123 -4.44 0.42 12.57
C ARG A 123 -4.10 -1.06 12.56
N MET A 124 -2.95 -1.42 12.00
CA MET A 124 -2.50 -2.82 11.94
C MET A 124 -2.41 -3.46 13.34
N HIS A 125 -1.85 -2.75 14.32
CA HIS A 125 -1.80 -3.23 15.71
C HIS A 125 -3.21 -3.49 16.26
N ASN A 126 -4.12 -2.54 16.07
CA ASN A 126 -5.50 -2.66 16.53
C ASN A 126 -6.25 -3.79 15.83
N ALA A 127 -6.06 -3.97 14.53
CA ALA A 127 -6.66 -5.04 13.74
C ALA A 127 -6.20 -6.42 14.20
N LYS A 128 -4.89 -6.59 14.47
CA LYS A 128 -4.33 -7.82 15.05
C LYS A 128 -4.97 -8.16 16.40
N SER A 129 -5.14 -7.16 17.28
CA SER A 129 -5.80 -7.34 18.57
C SER A 129 -7.27 -7.75 18.44
N MET A 130 -7.99 -7.23 17.42
CA MET A 130 -9.37 -7.66 17.17
C MET A 130 -9.43 -9.10 16.65
N MET A 131 -8.58 -9.47 15.69
CA MET A 131 -8.53 -10.85 15.17
C MET A 131 -8.27 -11.87 16.27
N SER A 132 -7.35 -11.59 17.19
CA SER A 132 -7.06 -12.51 18.29
C SER A 132 -8.24 -12.69 19.24
N LYS A 133 -9.08 -11.65 19.41
CA LYS A 133 -10.28 -11.73 20.27
C LYS A 133 -11.41 -12.52 19.62
N THR A 134 -11.61 -12.34 18.31
CA THR A 134 -12.66 -13.02 17.54
C THR A 134 -12.41 -14.52 17.34
N GLN A 135 -11.19 -15.01 17.58
CA GLN A 135 -10.85 -16.45 17.50
C GLN A 135 -11.02 -17.20 18.84
N THR A 136 -11.32 -16.49 19.92
CA THR A 136 -11.48 -17.04 21.28
C THR A 136 -12.93 -17.11 21.75
N GLU A 137 -13.89 -16.80 20.87
CA GLU A 137 -15.34 -16.95 21.08
C GLU A 137 -15.87 -18.14 20.28
#